data_AF-A0A9W8I441-F1
#
_entry.id   AF-A0A9W8I441-F1
#
_cell.length_a   1.000
_cell.length_b   1.000
_cell.length_c   1.000
_cell.angle_alpha   90.00
_cell.angle_beta   90.00
_cell.angle_gamma   90.00
#
_symmetry.space_group_name_H-M   'P 1'
#
loop_
_entity.id
_entity.type
_entity.pdbx_description
1 polymer ?
#
loop_
_entity_poly.entity_id
_entity_poly.type
_entity_poly.pdbx_seq_one_letter_code
_entity_poly.pdbx_strand_id
1 'polypeptide(L)'
;MRQDPEIALLSGTFLRIQILGVLPWSIYEACKRYLQAQEIMRAGTIVMMIVAPFHWINNYVFVRSETYGLGFIGAPIITVVSNWLTALGIIMFTCNSRAKETWGGWDRRAFYNMQEFYKLAIPSVITVCAEWFSFELLTIGTSYFGANQLAGQAIMLNTVGLIFRISNGLGYGTSPRIGNLIGAGKPRQARIAADMGLMASTVIGIAGTLFLSVYGDWWISIYTNDPMVVYE
;
A
#
# COMPACT_ATOMS: atom_id res chain seq x y z
N MET A 1 25.86 12.31 -0.44
CA MET A 1 25.51 11.35 0.63
C MET A 1 26.71 10.45 0.84
N ARG A 2 27.39 10.51 1.99
CA ARG A 2 28.53 9.63 2.32
C ARG A 2 28.00 8.27 2.83
N GLN A 3 27.23 7.57 2.00
CA GLN A 3 26.70 6.25 2.35
C GLN A 3 27.81 5.20 2.25
N ASP A 4 27.76 4.23 3.16
CA ASP A 4 28.66 3.08 3.16
C ASP A 4 28.53 2.32 1.82
N PRO A 5 29.65 2.10 1.08
CA PRO A 5 29.64 1.35 -0.17
C PRO A 5 29.02 -0.05 -0.06
N GLU A 6 29.16 -0.72 1.08
CA GLU A 6 28.57 -2.04 1.31
C GLU A 6 27.04 -1.96 1.37
N ILE A 7 26.51 -0.99 2.11
CA ILE A 7 25.07 -0.75 2.22
C ILE A 7 24.48 -0.39 0.85
N ALA A 8 25.18 0.43 0.07
CA ALA A 8 24.76 0.78 -1.29
C ALA A 8 24.70 -0.45 -2.20
N LEU A 9 25.68 -1.35 -2.12
CA LEU A 9 25.72 -2.59 -2.89
C LEU A 9 24.59 -3.57 -2.50
N LEU A 10 24.37 -3.76 -1.19
CA LEU A 10 23.30 -4.60 -0.67
C LEU A 10 21.92 -4.07 -1.08
N SER A 11 21.71 -2.75 -0.97
CA SER A 11 20.48 -2.08 -1.40
C SER A 11 20.26 -2.27 -2.91
N GLY A 12 21.30 -2.11 -3.73
CA GLY A 12 21.21 -2.34 -5.18
C GLY A 12 20.83 -3.78 -5.52
N THR A 13 21.40 -4.76 -4.83
CA THR A 13 21.08 -6.19 -5.01
C THR A 13 19.61 -6.47 -4.63
N PHE A 14 19.17 -5.94 -3.49
CA PHE A 14 17.78 -6.08 -3.03
C PHE A 14 16.78 -5.52 -4.05
N LEU A 15 17.04 -4.31 -4.54
CA LEU A 15 16.18 -3.63 -5.52
C LEU A 15 16.11 -4.38 -6.85
N ARG A 16 17.23 -4.92 -7.35
CA ARG A 16 17.25 -5.72 -8.59
C ARG A 16 16.33 -6.93 -8.52
N ILE A 17 16.28 -7.60 -7.38
CA ILE A 17 15.38 -8.74 -7.16
C ILE A 17 13.92 -8.25 -7.05
N GLN A 18 13.68 -7.20 -6.26
CA GLN A 18 12.34 -6.61 -6.07
C GLN A 18 11.65 -6.15 -7.35
N ILE A 19 12.41 -5.71 -8.37
CA ILE A 19 11.85 -5.33 -9.67
C ILE A 19 10.97 -6.46 -10.26
N LEU A 20 11.34 -7.72 -10.05
CA LEU A 20 10.56 -8.88 -10.51
C LEU A 20 9.20 -9.01 -9.81
N GLY A 21 9.03 -8.37 -8.65
CA GLY A 21 7.80 -8.33 -7.87
C GLY A 21 6.84 -7.21 -8.26
N VAL A 22 7.26 -6.24 -9.09
CA VAL A 22 6.44 -5.08 -9.48
C VAL A 22 5.29 -5.47 -10.41
N LEU A 23 5.56 -6.34 -11.40
CA LEU A 23 4.56 -6.82 -12.34
C LEU A 23 3.42 -7.59 -11.63
N PRO A 24 3.69 -8.65 -10.84
CA PRO A 24 2.62 -9.36 -10.15
C PRO A 24 1.87 -8.47 -9.15
N TRP A 25 2.55 -7.54 -8.48
CA TRP A 25 1.88 -6.56 -7.63
C TRP A 25 0.90 -5.69 -8.41
N SER A 26 1.30 -5.18 -9.58
CA SER A 26 0.44 -4.40 -10.47
C SER A 26 -0.78 -5.19 -10.94
N ILE A 27 -0.59 -6.47 -11.29
CA ILE A 27 -1.67 -7.38 -11.65
C ILE A 27 -2.65 -7.55 -10.48
N TYR A 28 -2.12 -7.80 -9.28
CA TYR A 28 -2.94 -7.94 -8.07
C TYR A 28 -3.79 -6.69 -7.83
N GLU A 29 -3.16 -5.51 -7.88
CA GLU A 29 -3.80 -4.22 -7.67
C GLU A 29 -4.87 -3.89 -8.73
N ALA A 30 -4.65 -4.28 -9.99
CA ALA A 30 -5.61 -4.12 -11.07
C ALA A 30 -6.83 -5.04 -10.89
N CYS A 31 -6.61 -6.34 -10.68
CA CYS A 31 -7.69 -7.31 -10.46
C CYS A 31 -8.49 -7.00 -9.19
N LYS A 32 -7.81 -6.58 -8.11
CA LYS A 32 -8.47 -6.15 -6.88
C LYS A 32 -9.40 -4.96 -7.13
N ARG A 33 -8.94 -3.92 -7.85
CA ARG A 33 -9.78 -2.76 -8.20
C ARG A 33 -10.96 -3.15 -9.09
N TYR A 34 -10.76 -4.07 -10.03
CA TYR A 34 -11.85 -4.62 -10.86
C TYR A 34 -12.94 -5.30 -10.01
N LEU A 35 -12.55 -6.10 -9.01
CA LEU A 35 -13.48 -6.74 -8.08
C LEU A 35 -14.18 -5.72 -7.16
N GLN A 36 -13.43 -4.71 -6.68
CA GLN A 36 -13.98 -3.63 -5.85
C GLN A 36 -15.00 -2.77 -6.61
N ALA A 37 -14.79 -2.51 -7.89
CA ALA A 37 -15.77 -1.84 -8.75
C ALA A 37 -17.11 -2.59 -8.79
N GLN A 38 -17.09 -3.91 -8.66
CA GLN A 38 -18.27 -4.78 -8.63
C GLN A 38 -18.79 -5.08 -7.22
N GLU A 39 -18.35 -4.29 -6.23
CA GLU A 39 -18.71 -4.43 -4.82
C GLU A 39 -18.22 -5.74 -4.16
N ILE A 40 -17.27 -6.45 -4.78
CA ILE A 40 -16.67 -7.67 -4.23
C ILE A 40 -15.43 -7.29 -3.41
N MET A 41 -15.66 -6.68 -2.24
CA MET A 41 -14.59 -6.10 -1.41
C MET A 41 -13.72 -7.14 -0.69
N ARG A 42 -14.23 -8.36 -0.46
CA ARG A 42 -13.57 -9.38 0.37
C ARG A 42 -12.44 -10.13 -0.32
N ALA A 43 -12.35 -10.04 -1.65
CA ALA A 43 -11.43 -10.86 -2.43
C ALA A 43 -9.96 -10.65 -2.04
N GLY A 44 -9.53 -9.39 -1.96
CA GLY A 44 -8.16 -9.04 -1.55
C GLY A 44 -7.85 -9.52 -0.12
N THR A 45 -8.81 -9.39 0.80
CA THR A 45 -8.66 -9.86 2.19
C THR A 45 -8.48 -11.36 2.26
N ILE A 46 -9.30 -12.14 1.54
CA ILE A 46 -9.21 -13.61 1.52
C ILE A 46 -7.85 -14.05 0.97
N VAL A 47 -7.42 -13.48 -0.16
CA VAL A 47 -6.11 -13.79 -0.75
C VAL A 47 -4.98 -13.45 0.22
N MET A 48 -5.03 -12.29 0.87
CA MET A 48 -3.99 -11.91 1.84
C MET A 48 -3.99 -12.76 3.10
N MET A 49 -5.15 -13.22 3.59
CA MET A 49 -5.19 -14.13 4.75
C MET A 49 -4.51 -15.48 4.47
N ILE A 50 -4.43 -15.90 3.21
CA ILE A 50 -3.74 -17.13 2.80
C ILE A 50 -2.26 -16.86 2.55
N VAL A 51 -1.93 -15.78 1.83
CA VAL A 51 -0.55 -15.51 1.42
C VAL A 51 0.28 -14.90 2.55
N ALA A 52 -0.29 -14.13 3.48
CA ALA A 52 0.49 -13.50 4.55
C ALA A 52 1.13 -14.52 5.52
N PRO A 53 0.44 -15.58 5.99
CA PRO A 53 1.09 -16.63 6.78
C PRO A 53 2.20 -17.34 6.00
N PHE A 54 1.96 -17.64 4.72
CA PHE A 54 2.98 -18.21 3.84
C PHE A 54 4.21 -17.29 3.76
N HIS A 55 4.01 -15.99 3.52
CA HIS A 55 5.08 -15.01 3.46
C HIS A 55 5.88 -14.99 4.76
N TRP A 56 5.19 -14.90 5.90
CA TRP A 56 5.83 -14.82 7.22
C TRP A 56 6.66 -16.06 7.56
N ILE A 57 6.09 -17.26 7.37
CA ILE A 57 6.78 -18.52 7.64
C ILE A 57 8.02 -18.66 6.74
N ASN A 58 7.86 -18.43 5.43
CA ASN A 58 8.98 -18.56 4.50
C ASN A 58 10.02 -17.47 4.72
N ASN A 59 9.63 -16.24 5.05
CA ASN A 59 10.60 -15.19 5.36
C ASN A 59 11.45 -15.60 6.57
N TYR A 60 10.82 -16.10 7.63
CA TYR A 60 11.54 -16.61 8.80
C TYR A 60 12.51 -17.76 8.44
N VAL A 61 12.03 -18.78 7.72
CA VAL A 61 12.83 -19.96 7.34
C VAL A 61 13.97 -19.57 6.41
N PHE A 62 13.70 -18.87 5.31
CA PHE A 62 14.71 -18.57 4.29
C PHE A 62 15.68 -17.46 4.69
N VAL A 63 15.35 -16.61 5.65
CA VAL A 63 16.30 -15.59 6.13
C VAL A 63 17.13 -16.11 7.30
N ARG A 64 16.56 -16.94 8.18
CA ARG A 64 17.18 -17.27 9.49
C ARG A 64 17.58 -18.72 9.69
N SER A 65 17.15 -19.65 8.85
CA SER A 65 17.54 -21.07 8.97
C SER A 65 19.01 -21.27 8.60
N GLU A 66 19.78 -22.01 9.41
CA GLU A 66 21.18 -22.33 9.12
C GLU A 66 21.34 -23.33 7.96
N THR A 67 20.29 -24.10 7.65
CA THR A 67 20.35 -25.20 6.65
C THR A 67 19.86 -24.77 5.27
N TYR A 68 18.83 -23.91 5.21
CA TYR A 68 18.20 -23.44 3.97
C TYR A 68 18.22 -21.91 3.82
N GLY A 69 18.90 -21.22 4.75
CA GLY A 69 18.94 -19.76 4.78
C GLY A 69 19.69 -19.17 3.60
N LEU A 70 18.99 -18.36 2.83
CA LEU A 70 19.56 -17.48 1.80
C LEU A 70 20.03 -16.14 2.40
N GLY A 71 20.01 -16.02 3.74
CA GLY A 71 20.38 -14.81 4.46
C GLY A 71 19.59 -13.59 4.00
N PHE A 72 20.29 -12.47 3.84
CA PHE A 72 19.71 -11.19 3.37
C PHE A 72 18.93 -11.32 2.05
N ILE A 73 19.43 -12.12 1.10
CA ILE A 73 18.83 -12.28 -0.24
C ILE A 73 17.52 -13.07 -0.18
N GLY A 74 17.29 -13.86 0.87
CA GLY A 74 16.02 -14.57 1.08
C GLY A 74 14.83 -13.62 1.19
N ALA A 75 14.99 -12.47 1.85
CA ALA A 75 13.90 -11.52 2.08
C ALA A 75 13.28 -10.97 0.76
N PRO A 76 14.05 -10.40 -0.19
CA PRO A 76 13.47 -9.93 -1.45
C PRO A 76 12.95 -11.08 -2.32
N ILE A 77 13.58 -12.26 -2.31
CA ILE A 77 13.09 -13.44 -3.06
C ILE A 77 11.71 -13.87 -2.57
N ILE A 78 11.54 -14.07 -1.26
CA ILE A 78 10.24 -14.47 -0.68
C ILE A 78 9.18 -13.40 -0.93
N THR A 79 9.56 -12.12 -0.95
CA THR A 79 8.64 -11.03 -1.31
C THR A 79 8.15 -11.16 -2.75
N VAL A 80 9.06 -11.38 -3.71
CA VAL A 80 8.69 -11.59 -5.12
C VAL A 80 7.78 -12.80 -5.28
N VAL A 81 8.11 -13.93 -4.64
CA VAL A 81 7.29 -15.15 -4.67
C VAL A 81 5.90 -14.88 -4.10
N SER A 82 5.82 -14.16 -2.98
CA SER A 82 4.55 -13.82 -2.34
C SER A 82 3.71 -12.89 -3.22
N ASN A 83 4.32 -11.92 -3.90
CA ASN A 83 3.61 -11.08 -4.86
C ASN A 83 3.02 -11.92 -5.99
N TRP A 84 3.76 -12.87 -6.55
CA TRP A 84 3.23 -13.82 -7.54
C TRP A 84 2.06 -14.64 -7.00
N LEU A 85 2.17 -15.15 -5.76
CA LEU A 85 1.07 -15.88 -5.13
C LEU A 85 -0.18 -15.01 -4.94
N THR A 86 -0.02 -13.74 -4.57
CA THR A 86 -1.17 -12.82 -4.47
C THR A 86 -1.80 -12.54 -5.83
N ALA A 87 -0.98 -12.36 -6.88
CA ALA A 87 -1.45 -12.14 -8.25
C ALA A 87 -2.22 -13.37 -8.77
N LEU A 88 -1.67 -14.56 -8.62
CA LEU A 88 -2.32 -15.81 -9.01
C LEU A 88 -3.59 -16.07 -8.20
N GLY A 89 -3.53 -15.82 -6.88
CA GLY A 89 -4.65 -15.98 -5.97
C GLY A 89 -5.84 -15.09 -6.34
N ILE A 90 -5.59 -13.82 -6.65
CA ILE A 90 -6.68 -12.90 -7.03
C ILE A 90 -7.22 -13.19 -8.44
N ILE A 91 -6.38 -13.64 -9.38
CA ILE A 91 -6.83 -14.09 -10.71
C ILE A 91 -7.75 -15.31 -10.54
N MET A 92 -7.31 -16.30 -9.77
CA MET A 92 -8.10 -17.50 -9.49
C MET A 92 -9.42 -17.15 -8.82
N PHE A 93 -9.42 -16.24 -7.84
CA PHE A 93 -10.64 -15.75 -7.21
C PHE A 93 -11.56 -15.10 -8.24
N THR A 94 -11.02 -14.23 -9.10
CA THR A 94 -11.78 -13.52 -10.14
C THR A 94 -12.46 -14.51 -11.08
N CYS A 95 -11.72 -15.49 -11.59
CA CYS A 95 -12.21 -16.52 -12.50
C CYS A 95 -13.30 -17.43 -11.91
N ASN A 96 -13.34 -17.58 -10.58
CA ASN A 96 -14.31 -18.40 -9.86
C ASN A 96 -15.46 -17.59 -9.24
N SER A 97 -15.53 -16.29 -9.49
CA SER A 97 -16.55 -15.39 -8.94
C SER A 97 -17.48 -14.87 -10.05
N ARG A 98 -18.61 -14.27 -9.64
CA ARG A 98 -19.54 -13.58 -10.55
C ARG A 98 -18.88 -12.50 -11.40
N ALA A 99 -17.72 -11.97 -10.97
CA ALA A 99 -16.97 -10.97 -11.73
C ALA A 99 -16.42 -11.49 -13.07
N LYS A 100 -16.40 -12.80 -13.29
CA LYS A 100 -16.09 -13.38 -14.59
C LYS A 100 -17.16 -13.04 -15.65
N GLU A 101 -18.42 -12.85 -15.25
CA GLU A 101 -19.52 -12.57 -16.20
C GLU A 101 -19.35 -11.23 -16.91
N THR A 102 -18.70 -10.27 -16.26
CA THR A 102 -18.41 -8.94 -16.83
C THR A 102 -17.09 -8.90 -17.59
N TRP A 103 -16.36 -10.01 -17.69
CA TRP A 103 -15.09 -10.08 -18.43
C TRP A 103 -15.36 -10.26 -19.93
N GLY A 104 -15.10 -9.21 -20.71
CA GLY A 104 -15.32 -9.18 -22.16
C GLY A 104 -14.29 -9.96 -23.01
N GLY A 105 -13.35 -10.68 -22.37
CA GLY A 105 -12.29 -11.40 -23.07
C GLY A 105 -11.10 -10.53 -23.45
N TRP A 106 -10.14 -11.15 -24.14
CA TRP A 106 -8.97 -10.46 -24.67
C TRP A 106 -9.32 -9.84 -26.02
N ASP A 107 -9.68 -8.56 -26.00
CA ASP A 107 -10.02 -7.82 -27.21
C ASP A 107 -9.23 -6.51 -27.26
N ARG A 108 -8.73 -6.17 -28.46
CA ARG A 108 -8.09 -4.87 -28.71
C ARG A 108 -9.06 -3.71 -28.50
N ARG A 109 -10.37 -3.97 -28.50
CA ARG A 109 -11.39 -3.00 -28.14
C ARG A 109 -11.20 -2.38 -26.76
N ALA A 110 -10.56 -3.09 -25.83
CA ALA A 110 -10.21 -2.53 -24.53
C ALA A 110 -9.30 -1.31 -24.61
N PHE A 111 -8.53 -1.14 -25.70
CA PHE A 111 -7.62 -0.01 -25.90
C PHE A 111 -8.23 1.15 -26.71
N TYR A 112 -9.47 1.03 -27.21
CA TYR A 112 -10.14 2.14 -27.89
C TYR A 112 -10.70 3.15 -26.87
N ASN A 113 -10.71 4.44 -27.25
CA ASN A 113 -11.24 5.54 -26.44
C ASN A 113 -10.63 5.70 -25.03
N MET A 114 -9.37 5.31 -24.84
CA MET A 114 -8.63 5.49 -23.57
C MET A 114 -8.31 6.95 -23.22
N GLN A 115 -8.66 7.92 -24.07
CA GLN A 115 -8.38 9.34 -23.83
C GLN A 115 -8.98 9.79 -22.50
N GLU A 116 -10.20 9.38 -22.16
CA GLU A 116 -10.85 9.87 -20.95
C GLU A 116 -10.30 9.17 -19.70
N PHE A 117 -9.85 7.92 -19.85
CA PHE A 117 -9.08 7.24 -18.82
C PHE A 117 -7.77 7.98 -18.54
N TYR A 118 -7.00 8.32 -19.57
CA TYR A 118 -5.72 9.02 -19.39
C TYR A 118 -5.88 10.44 -18.84
N LYS A 119 -6.94 11.17 -19.23
CA LYS A 119 -7.25 12.49 -18.67
C LYS A 119 -7.47 12.46 -17.16
N LEU A 120 -7.92 11.33 -16.60
CA LEU A 120 -8.08 11.15 -15.15
C LEU A 120 -6.86 10.49 -14.51
N ALA A 121 -6.26 9.50 -15.18
CA ALA A 121 -5.17 8.71 -14.64
C ALA A 121 -3.85 9.50 -14.56
N ILE A 122 -3.50 10.27 -15.59
CA ILE A 122 -2.21 11.00 -15.62
C ILE A 122 -2.14 12.05 -14.49
N PRO A 123 -3.13 12.96 -14.31
CA PRO A 123 -3.10 13.90 -13.20
C PRO A 123 -3.06 13.19 -11.84
N SER A 124 -3.84 12.10 -11.68
CA SER A 124 -3.85 11.31 -10.45
C SER A 124 -2.48 10.72 -10.12
N VAL A 125 -1.79 10.15 -11.11
CA VAL A 125 -0.43 9.63 -10.95
C VAL A 125 0.54 10.75 -10.58
N ILE A 126 0.46 11.91 -11.26
CA ILE A 126 1.34 13.05 -10.95
C ILE A 126 1.12 13.53 -9.51
N THR A 127 -0.13 13.67 -9.06
CA THR A 127 -0.43 14.10 -7.68
C THR A 127 0.13 13.12 -6.65
N VAL A 128 -0.09 11.81 -6.85
CA VAL A 128 0.42 10.79 -5.93
C VAL A 128 1.95 10.76 -5.95
N CYS A 129 2.58 10.81 -7.12
CA CYS A 129 4.05 10.85 -7.22
C CYS A 129 4.63 12.10 -6.58
N ALA A 130 4.02 13.27 -6.76
CA ALA A 130 4.45 14.52 -6.14
C ALA A 130 4.33 14.46 -4.61
N GLU A 131 3.27 13.86 -4.08
CA GLU A 131 3.08 13.62 -2.64
C GLU A 131 4.21 12.75 -2.07
N TRP A 132 4.45 11.57 -2.66
CA TRP A 132 5.53 10.68 -2.23
C TRP A 132 6.91 11.33 -2.34
N PHE A 133 7.17 12.03 -3.44
CA PHE A 133 8.42 12.76 -3.62
C PHE A 133 8.62 13.84 -2.55
N SER A 134 7.55 14.50 -2.12
CA SER A 134 7.63 15.49 -1.04
C SER A 134 8.04 14.86 0.29
N PHE A 135 7.54 13.67 0.62
CA PHE A 135 7.99 12.94 1.81
C PHE A 135 9.47 12.55 1.74
N GLU A 136 9.95 12.12 0.56
CA GLU A 136 11.37 11.82 0.37
C GLU A 136 12.26 13.06 0.51
N LEU A 137 11.83 14.21 -0.01
CA LEU A 137 12.54 15.48 0.16
C LEU A 137 12.61 15.89 1.64
N LEU A 138 11.54 15.67 2.42
CA LEU A 138 11.54 15.91 3.86
C LEU A 138 12.50 14.96 4.59
N THR A 139 12.54 13.68 4.22
CA THR A 139 13.50 12.70 4.77
C THR A 139 14.95 13.07 4.45
N ILE A 140 15.22 13.48 3.21
CA ILE A 140 16.54 13.95 2.81
C ILE A 140 16.90 15.23 3.59
N GLY A 141 15.96 16.17 3.72
CA GLY A 141 16.14 17.39 4.51
C GLY A 141 16.48 17.09 5.98
N THR A 142 15.69 16.23 6.64
CA THR A 142 15.90 15.82 8.03
C THR A 142 17.23 15.09 8.24
N SER A 143 17.72 14.36 7.22
CA SER A 143 19.03 13.69 7.29
C SER A 143 20.22 14.63 7.48
N TYR A 144 20.08 15.93 7.18
CA TYR A 144 21.13 16.93 7.40
C TYR A 144 21.17 17.46 8.84
N PHE A 145 20.12 17.28 9.63
CA PHE A 145 20.02 17.84 11.00
C PHE A 145 20.62 16.94 12.08
N GLY A 146 20.83 15.66 11.79
CA GLY A 146 21.44 14.72 12.73
C GLY A 146 20.75 13.35 12.72
N ALA A 147 21.36 12.38 13.40
CA ALA A 147 20.83 11.02 13.49
C ALA A 147 19.51 10.94 14.28
N ASN A 148 19.36 11.77 15.32
CA ASN A 148 18.17 11.79 16.17
C ASN A 148 16.95 12.30 15.40
N GLN A 149 17.09 13.40 14.66
CA GLN A 149 16.03 13.99 13.86
C GLN A 149 15.61 13.05 12.73
N LEU A 150 16.57 12.36 12.10
CA LEU A 150 16.29 11.35 11.09
C LEU A 150 15.55 10.13 11.67
N ALA A 151 15.91 9.70 12.88
CA ALA A 151 15.21 8.61 13.59
C ALA A 151 13.77 9.02 13.95
N GLY A 152 13.57 10.24 14.47
CA GLY A 152 12.24 10.79 14.75
C GLY A 152 11.37 10.88 13.49
N GLN A 153 11.95 11.35 12.37
CA GLN A 153 11.28 11.37 11.07
C GLN A 153 10.86 9.96 10.62
N ALA A 154 11.70 8.94 10.82
CA ALA A 154 11.37 7.57 10.46
C ALA A 154 10.21 7.01 11.31
N ILE A 155 10.16 7.32 12.61
CA ILE A 155 9.04 6.94 13.49
C ILE A 155 7.75 7.65 13.03
N MET A 156 7.84 8.94 12.74
CA MET A 156 6.72 9.73 12.23
C MET A 156 6.18 9.15 10.91
N LEU A 157 7.05 8.85 9.94
CA LEU A 157 6.64 8.27 8.66
C LEU A 157 5.97 6.90 8.82
N ASN A 158 6.45 6.05 9.73
CA ASN A 158 5.79 4.79 10.04
C ASN A 158 4.38 5.00 10.63
N THR A 159 4.27 5.97 11.53
CA THR A 159 3.00 6.34 12.18
C THR A 159 1.99 6.88 11.17
N VAL A 160 2.42 7.84 10.35
CA VAL A 160 1.63 8.39 9.25
C VAL A 160 1.22 7.29 8.26
N GLY A 161 2.14 6.38 7.94
CA GLY A 161 1.86 5.22 7.09
C GLY A 161 0.77 4.30 7.66
N LEU A 162 0.73 4.09 8.98
CA LEU A 162 -0.32 3.30 9.63
C LEU A 162 -1.69 3.98 9.51
N ILE A 163 -1.76 5.28 9.78
CA ILE A 163 -2.99 6.08 9.66
C ILE A 163 -3.47 6.09 8.21
N PHE A 164 -2.56 6.28 7.25
CA PHE A 164 -2.89 6.24 5.82
C PHE A 164 -3.51 4.92 5.38
N ARG A 165 -3.09 3.77 5.93
CA ARG A 165 -3.71 2.48 5.60
C ARG A 165 -5.18 2.44 5.98
N ILE A 166 -5.55 3.00 7.13
CA ILE A 166 -6.94 3.09 7.58
C ILE A 166 -7.74 4.00 6.65
N SER A 167 -7.22 5.20 6.37
CA SER A 167 -7.85 6.18 5.48
C SER A 167 -8.03 5.65 4.05
N ASN A 168 -7.01 4.98 3.50
CA ASN A 168 -7.06 4.36 2.19
C ASN A 168 -8.08 3.23 2.15
N GLY A 169 -8.21 2.43 3.21
CA GLY A 169 -9.23 1.40 3.33
C GLY A 169 -10.65 1.95 3.19
N LEU A 170 -10.92 3.09 3.83
CA LEU A 170 -12.20 3.80 3.68
C LEU A 170 -12.41 4.27 2.24
N GLY A 171 -11.39 4.90 1.63
CA GLY A 171 -11.43 5.36 0.24
C GLY A 171 -11.69 4.24 -0.76
N TYR A 172 -11.08 3.06 -0.58
CA TYR A 172 -11.31 1.89 -1.42
C TYR A 172 -12.74 1.34 -1.31
N GLY A 173 -13.43 1.55 -0.19
CA GLY A 173 -14.83 1.16 -0.02
C GLY A 173 -15.82 2.21 -0.53
N THR A 174 -15.55 3.50 -0.29
CA THR A 174 -16.48 4.59 -0.63
C THR A 174 -16.41 4.99 -2.10
N SER A 175 -15.23 5.07 -2.71
CA SER A 175 -15.07 5.53 -4.09
C SER A 175 -15.81 4.66 -5.11
N PRO A 176 -15.65 3.31 -5.13
CA PRO A 176 -16.41 2.46 -6.04
C PRO A 176 -17.92 2.57 -5.82
N ARG A 177 -18.36 2.66 -4.55
CA ARG A 177 -19.78 2.78 -4.21
C ARG A 177 -20.39 4.09 -4.75
N ILE A 178 -19.69 5.21 -4.60
CA ILE A 178 -20.14 6.50 -5.14
C ILE A 178 -20.21 6.41 -6.67
N GLY A 179 -19.18 5.87 -7.32
CA GLY A 179 -19.16 5.66 -8.77
C GLY A 179 -20.33 4.81 -9.27
N ASN A 180 -20.61 3.69 -8.60
CA ASN A 180 -21.72 2.79 -8.92
C ASN A 180 -23.09 3.48 -8.76
N LEU A 181 -23.29 4.28 -7.70
CA LEU A 181 -24.54 5.00 -7.47
C LEU A 181 -24.77 6.11 -8.50
N ILE A 182 -23.71 6.81 -8.91
CA ILE A 182 -23.78 7.79 -10.00
C ILE A 182 -24.13 7.08 -11.32
N GLY A 183 -23.44 5.98 -11.64
CA GLY A 183 -23.71 5.18 -12.83
C GLY A 183 -25.12 4.58 -12.87
N ALA A 184 -25.69 4.27 -11.71
CA ALA A 184 -27.06 3.78 -11.57
C ALA A 184 -28.14 4.88 -11.60
N GLY A 185 -27.78 6.15 -11.84
CA GLY A 185 -28.72 7.26 -11.87
C GLY A 185 -29.29 7.63 -10.50
N LYS A 186 -28.56 7.35 -9.40
CA LYS A 186 -29.00 7.60 -8.02
C LYS A 186 -28.14 8.70 -7.34
N PRO A 187 -28.16 9.96 -7.82
CA PRO A 187 -27.27 11.02 -7.34
C PRO A 187 -27.48 11.36 -5.86
N ARG A 188 -28.72 11.28 -5.35
CA ARG A 188 -28.99 11.50 -3.92
C ARG A 188 -28.30 10.46 -3.04
N GLN A 189 -28.31 9.19 -3.44
CA GLN A 189 -27.62 8.13 -2.68
C GLN A 189 -26.11 8.27 -2.80
N ALA A 190 -25.61 8.66 -3.97
CA ALA A 190 -24.19 8.96 -4.18
C ALA A 190 -23.71 10.09 -3.27
N ARG A 191 -24.50 11.16 -3.13
CA ARG A 191 -24.23 12.29 -2.21
C ARG A 191 -24.13 11.80 -0.76
N ILE A 192 -25.10 11.02 -0.29
CA ILE A 192 -25.09 10.45 1.06
C ILE A 192 -23.85 9.58 1.28
N ALA A 193 -23.49 8.72 0.31
CA ALA A 193 -22.29 7.89 0.42
C ALA A 193 -21.00 8.73 0.48
N ALA A 194 -20.92 9.83 -0.26
CA ALA A 194 -19.81 10.77 -0.20
C ALA A 194 -19.73 11.49 1.16
N ASP A 195 -20.86 12.01 1.65
CA ASP A 195 -20.93 12.72 2.93
C ASP A 195 -20.58 11.80 4.10
N MET A 196 -21.05 10.54 4.07
CA MET A 196 -20.69 9.52 5.06
C MET A 196 -19.20 9.16 5.00
N GLY A 197 -18.63 9.05 3.79
CA GLY A 197 -17.21 8.81 3.60
C GLY A 197 -16.36 9.95 4.16
N LEU A 198 -16.75 11.19 3.88
CA LEU A 198 -16.07 12.38 4.41
C LEU A 198 -16.15 12.40 5.94
N MET A 199 -17.35 12.26 6.51
CA MET A 199 -17.54 12.24 7.96
C MET A 199 -16.71 11.14 8.64
N ALA A 200 -16.71 9.92 8.11
CA ALA A 200 -15.90 8.83 8.64
C ALA A 200 -14.40 9.14 8.58
N SER A 201 -13.92 9.72 7.47
CA SER A 201 -12.50 10.11 7.34
C SER A 201 -12.12 11.21 8.33
N THR A 202 -12.99 12.19 8.55
CA THR A 202 -12.79 13.26 9.54
C THR A 202 -12.75 12.69 10.96
N VAL A 203 -13.66 11.79 11.31
CA VAL A 203 -13.68 11.15 12.63
C VAL A 203 -12.40 10.35 12.87
N ILE A 204 -11.95 9.57 11.88
CA ILE A 204 -10.70 8.80 11.97
C ILE A 204 -9.50 9.74 12.13
N GLY A 205 -9.47 10.84 11.36
CA GLY A 205 -8.42 11.85 11.46
C GLY A 205 -8.36 12.49 12.84
N ILE A 206 -9.50 12.97 13.36
CA ILE A 206 -9.60 13.56 14.70
C ILE A 206 -9.18 12.54 15.76
N ALA A 207 -9.67 11.31 15.68
CA ALA A 207 -9.31 10.26 16.63
C ALA A 207 -7.81 9.95 16.60
N GLY A 208 -7.20 9.88 15.40
CA GLY A 208 -5.76 9.68 15.24
C GLY A 208 -4.94 10.84 15.82
N THR A 209 -5.34 12.09 15.55
CA THR A 209 -4.70 13.27 16.14
C THR A 209 -4.81 13.26 17.66
N LEU A 210 -6.00 13.04 18.21
CA LEU A 210 -6.20 12.98 19.66
C LEU A 210 -5.38 11.86 20.30
N PHE A 211 -5.32 10.68 19.67
CA PHE A 211 -4.52 9.57 20.14
C PHE A 211 -3.04 9.94 20.22
N LEU A 212 -2.48 10.53 19.15
CA LEU A 212 -1.07 10.95 19.14
C LEU A 212 -0.79 12.12 20.08
N SER A 213 -1.75 13.03 20.27
CA SER A 213 -1.58 14.14 21.22
C SER A 213 -1.59 13.69 22.68
N VAL A 214 -2.36 12.65 23.03
CA VAL A 214 -2.47 12.15 24.42
C VAL A 214 -1.43 11.06 24.72
N TYR A 215 -1.16 10.18 23.76
CA TYR A 215 -0.31 8.99 23.93
C TYR A 215 0.97 9.03 23.09
N GLY A 216 1.36 10.21 22.58
CA GLY A 216 2.52 10.38 21.71
C GLY A 216 3.81 9.82 22.29
N ASP A 217 4.15 10.19 23.53
CA ASP A 217 5.37 9.73 24.21
C ASP A 217 5.40 8.21 24.36
N TRP A 218 4.26 7.62 24.76
CA TRP A 218 4.12 6.16 24.85
C TRP A 218 4.27 5.51 23.48
N TRP A 219 3.64 6.07 22.45
CA TRP A 219 3.73 5.55 21.09
C TRP A 219 5.17 5.58 20.55
N ILE A 220 5.90 6.67 20.78
CA ILE A 220 7.31 6.81 20.38
C ILE A 220 8.18 5.79 21.14
N SER A 221 7.90 5.55 22.43
CA SER A 221 8.64 4.59 23.26
C SER A 221 8.58 3.15 22.74
N ILE A 222 7.57 2.79 21.94
CA ILE A 222 7.47 1.47 21.29
C ILE A 222 8.58 1.30 20.24
N TYR A 223 9.00 2.39 19.59
CA TYR A 223 10.02 2.38 18.55
C TYR A 223 11.44 2.50 19.09
N THR A 224 11.64 3.23 20.19
CA THR A 224 12.96 3.47 20.76
C THR A 224 12.92 3.74 22.26
N ASN A 225 13.97 3.30 22.96
CA ASN A 225 14.21 3.63 24.36
C ASN A 225 15.22 4.79 24.52
N ASP A 226 15.67 5.41 23.43
CA ASP A 226 16.62 6.52 23.46
C ASP A 226 15.91 7.81 23.93
N PRO A 227 16.29 8.38 25.09
CA PRO A 227 15.66 9.60 25.62
C PRO A 227 15.78 10.80 24.66
N MET A 228 16.86 10.86 23.87
CA MET A 228 17.09 11.98 22.95
C MET A 228 16.14 11.97 21.75
N VAL A 229 15.52 10.83 21.43
CA VAL A 229 14.51 10.73 20.36
C VAL A 229 13.08 10.83 20.92
N VAL A 230 12.91 10.57 22.22
CA VAL A 230 11.60 10.62 22.89
C VAL A 230 11.24 12.04 23.37
N TYR A 231 12.23 12.86 23.74
CA TYR A 231 12.01 14.16 24.39
C TYR A 231 12.50 15.39 23.58
N GLU A 232 13.07 15.21 22.38
CA GLU A 232 13.34 16.30 21.40
C GLU A 232 12.16 16.46 20.43
#